data_AF-A0A920SR58-F1
#
_entry.id   AF-A0A920SR58-F1
#
_cell.length_a   1.000
_cell.length_b   1.000
_cell.length_c   1.000
_cell.angle_alpha   90.00
_cell.angle_beta   90.00
_cell.angle_gamma   90.00
#
_symmetry.space_group_name_H-M   'P 1'
#
loop_
_entity.id
_entity.type
_entity.pdbx_description
1 polymer ?
#
loop_
_entity_poly.entity_id
_entity_poly.type
_entity_poly.pdbx_seq_one_letter_code
_entity_poly.pdbx_strand_id
1 'polypeptide(L)'
;MVLVNRGSASASEIVAGALQDHGRALILGSRTFGKGSVQTILPMHNGAALKITTARYYTPNDRSIQATGITPDVISSVRNGGAEQSRESRNRLRESDLSGHLENESEGGGKAAGVEEDSLKPRDTQVREALNILMGMGSPLNRLRERQGPGAANPTDAHSRRRFFTAFEGRTPRSAAAPPWRPRSATSRLQS
;
A
#
# COMPACT_ATOMS: atom_id res chain seq x y z
N MET A 1 -4.48 -5.39 9.06
CA MET A 1 -3.59 -5.92 8.01
C MET A 1 -4.43 -6.28 6.80
N VAL A 2 -3.89 -6.13 5.60
CA VAL A 2 -4.55 -6.47 4.33
C VAL A 2 -3.63 -7.41 3.56
N LEU A 3 -4.17 -8.51 3.03
CA LEU A 3 -3.44 -9.39 2.13
C LEU A 3 -3.69 -8.97 0.69
N VAL A 4 -2.62 -8.85 -0.08
CA VAL A 4 -2.66 -8.51 -1.50
C VAL A 4 -1.83 -9.50 -2.31
N ASN A 5 -2.21 -9.64 -3.57
CA ASN A 5 -1.45 -10.43 -4.52
C ASN A 5 -1.58 -9.79 -5.90
N ARG A 6 -0.95 -10.42 -6.89
CA ARG A 6 -0.99 -9.96 -8.28
C ARG A 6 -2.38 -9.92 -8.91
N GLY A 7 -3.34 -10.69 -8.41
CA GLY A 7 -4.74 -10.61 -8.84
C GLY A 7 -5.52 -9.43 -8.22
N SER A 8 -4.93 -8.75 -7.23
CA SER A 8 -5.49 -7.53 -6.66
C SER A 8 -5.31 -6.38 -7.67
N ALA A 9 -6.42 -5.84 -8.18
CA ALA A 9 -6.41 -4.82 -9.23
C ALA A 9 -7.47 -3.75 -8.97
N SER A 10 -7.30 -2.55 -9.55
CA SER A 10 -8.33 -1.48 -9.55
C SER A 10 -8.69 -1.04 -8.12
N ALA A 11 -9.97 -1.04 -7.75
CA ALA A 11 -10.46 -0.56 -6.46
C ALA A 11 -9.72 -1.16 -5.25
N SER A 12 -9.34 -2.44 -5.31
CA SER A 12 -8.58 -3.09 -4.23
C SER A 12 -7.20 -2.47 -4.04
N GLU A 13 -6.55 -2.01 -5.11
CA GLU A 13 -5.26 -1.32 -5.06
C GLU A 13 -5.41 0.08 -4.46
N ILE A 14 -6.50 0.79 -4.80
CA ILE A 14 -6.80 2.11 -4.24
C ILE A 14 -6.99 2.00 -2.72
N VAL A 15 -7.77 1.01 -2.28
CA VAL A 15 -8.03 0.78 -0.85
C VAL A 15 -6.76 0.34 -0.12
N ALA A 16 -5.99 -0.60 -0.68
CA ALA A 16 -4.74 -1.04 -0.09
C ALA A 16 -3.73 0.12 0.03
N GLY A 17 -3.55 0.90 -1.04
CA GLY A 17 -2.67 2.06 -1.04
C GLY A 17 -3.09 3.15 -0.05
N ALA A 18 -4.38 3.45 0.05
CA ALA A 18 -4.88 4.43 1.02
C ALA A 18 -4.69 3.96 2.48
N LEU A 19 -4.92 2.67 2.75
CA LEU A 19 -4.68 2.09 4.08
C LEU A 19 -3.19 2.08 4.44
N GLN A 20 -2.32 1.79 3.46
CA GLN A 20 -0.87 1.84 3.62
C GLN A 20 -0.40 3.26 3.91
N ASP A 21 -0.79 4.22 3.08
CA ASP A 21 -0.34 5.62 3.16
C ASP A 21 -0.73 6.31 4.47
N HIS A 22 -1.90 5.97 5.00
CA HIS A 22 -2.35 6.48 6.29
C HIS A 22 -1.84 5.66 7.49
N GLY A 23 -1.01 4.63 7.27
CA GLY A 23 -0.54 3.74 8.33
C GLY A 23 -1.68 3.01 9.06
N ARG A 24 -2.82 2.81 8.39
CA ARG A 24 -4.03 2.20 8.97
C ARG A 24 -4.05 0.69 8.85
N ALA A 25 -3.28 0.13 7.92
CA ALA A 25 -3.04 -1.29 7.83
C ALA A 25 -1.67 -1.59 7.24
N LEU A 26 -1.03 -2.64 7.77
CA LEU A 26 0.10 -3.31 7.13
C LEU A 26 -0.39 -4.06 5.88
N ILE A 27 0.28 -3.88 4.76
CA ILE A 27 0.03 -4.60 3.50
C ILE A 27 1.00 -5.76 3.39
N LEU A 28 0.47 -6.98 3.28
CA LEU A 28 1.26 -8.21 3.18
C LEU A 28 0.94 -8.95 1.89
N GLY A 29 1.95 -9.51 1.24
CA GLY A 29 1.76 -10.43 0.12
C GLY A 29 2.69 -10.12 -1.03
N SER A 30 2.17 -10.07 -2.26
CA SER A 30 2.97 -9.76 -3.46
C SER A 30 2.46 -8.50 -4.16
N ARG A 31 3.35 -7.86 -4.94
CA ARG A 31 3.02 -6.62 -5.67
C ARG A 31 1.80 -6.84 -6.55
N THR A 32 0.84 -5.92 -6.44
CA THR A 32 -0.47 -5.96 -7.12
C THR A 32 -0.37 -5.75 -8.63
N PHE A 33 -1.51 -5.80 -9.32
CA PHE A 33 -1.56 -5.81 -10.79
C PHE A 33 -1.05 -4.53 -11.46
N GLY A 34 -1.41 -3.36 -10.93
CA GLY A 34 -1.04 -2.05 -11.45
C GLY A 34 -2.11 -1.37 -12.31
N LYS A 35 -3.41 -1.67 -12.13
CA LYS A 35 -4.47 -1.00 -12.90
C LYS A 35 -4.90 0.26 -12.17
N GLY A 36 -4.30 1.37 -12.56
CA GLY A 36 -4.55 2.70 -11.99
C GLY A 36 -5.37 3.62 -12.89
N SER A 37 -6.11 3.13 -13.89
CA SER A 37 -6.87 3.96 -14.83
C SER A 37 -8.38 3.73 -14.79
N VAL A 38 -9.14 4.80 -15.07
CA VAL A 38 -10.61 4.79 -15.21
C VAL A 38 -10.95 4.84 -16.69
N GLN A 39 -11.80 3.91 -17.13
CA GLN A 39 -12.27 3.86 -18.51
C GLN A 39 -13.77 4.14 -18.54
N THR A 40 -14.18 5.04 -19.42
CA THR A 40 -15.57 5.42 -19.67
C THR A 40 -15.98 4.95 -21.05
N ILE A 41 -17.22 4.49 -21.19
CA ILE A 41 -17.81 4.07 -22.46
C ILE A 41 -18.74 5.19 -22.94
N LEU A 42 -18.44 5.75 -24.10
CA LEU A 42 -19.25 6.76 -24.77
C LEU A 42 -20.04 6.11 -25.90
N PRO A 43 -21.38 6.07 -25.83
CA PRO A 43 -22.19 5.52 -26.92
C PRO A 43 -22.13 6.43 -28.15
N MET A 44 -22.12 5.83 -29.34
CA MET A 44 -22.14 6.53 -30.63
C MET A 44 -23.50 6.37 -31.32
N HIS A 45 -23.86 7.34 -32.17
CA HIS A 45 -25.14 7.37 -32.88
C HIS A 45 -25.37 6.17 -33.82
N ASN A 46 -24.30 5.49 -34.25
CA ASN A 46 -24.35 4.32 -35.13
C ASN A 46 -24.44 2.99 -34.38
N GLY A 47 -24.67 3.01 -33.06
CA GLY A 47 -24.74 1.82 -32.21
C GLY A 47 -23.37 1.28 -31.77
N ALA A 48 -22.26 1.89 -32.19
CA ALA A 48 -20.94 1.60 -31.65
C ALA A 48 -20.73 2.28 -30.29
N ALA A 49 -19.63 1.97 -29.62
CA ALA A 49 -19.23 2.63 -28.38
C ALA A 49 -17.72 2.87 -28.34
N LEU A 50 -17.33 4.05 -27.89
CA LEU A 50 -15.95 4.44 -27.72
C LEU A 50 -15.54 4.25 -26.26
N LYS A 51 -14.54 3.40 -26.02
CA LYS A 51 -13.97 3.19 -24.70
C LYS A 51 -12.72 4.04 -24.55
N ILE A 52 -12.75 5.04 -23.67
CA ILE A 52 -11.64 5.98 -23.44
C ILE A 52 -11.22 5.98 -21.98
N THR A 53 -9.92 6.17 -21.75
CA THR A 53 -9.41 6.43 -20.41
C THR A 53 -9.66 7.90 -20.07
N THR A 54 -10.32 8.15 -18.94
CA THR A 54 -10.74 9.50 -18.52
C THR A 54 -10.02 10.00 -17.27
N ALA A 55 -9.43 9.09 -16.49
CA ALA A 55 -8.70 9.45 -15.29
C ALA A 55 -7.65 8.39 -14.91
N ARG A 56 -6.74 8.79 -14.01
CA ARG A 56 -5.82 7.92 -13.29
C ARG A 56 -6.01 8.05 -11.78
N TYR A 57 -5.72 6.98 -11.06
CA TYR A 57 -5.77 6.90 -9.61
C TYR A 57 -4.38 7.07 -9.01
N TYR A 58 -4.32 7.91 -7.98
CA TYR A 58 -3.16 8.16 -7.15
C TYR A 58 -3.53 7.85 -5.71
N THR A 59 -2.58 7.33 -4.94
CA THR A 59 -2.75 7.13 -3.51
C THR A 59 -2.71 8.49 -2.77
N PRO A 60 -3.13 8.57 -1.50
CA PRO A 60 -3.05 9.82 -0.73
C PRO A 60 -1.66 10.48 -0.67
N ASN A 61 -0.59 9.69 -0.78
CA ASN A 61 0.80 10.17 -0.88
C ASN A 61 1.26 10.45 -2.32
N ASP A 62 0.32 10.69 -3.24
CA ASP A 62 0.57 11.05 -4.65
C ASP A 62 1.36 10.00 -5.46
N ARG A 63 1.27 8.73 -5.05
CA ARG A 63 1.89 7.61 -5.77
C ARG A 63 0.95 7.13 -6.88
N SER A 64 1.45 7.03 -8.11
CA SER A 64 0.69 6.41 -9.19
C SER A 64 0.62 4.89 -9.01
N ILE A 65 -0.57 4.33 -9.22
CA ILE A 65 -0.80 2.88 -9.22
C ILE A 65 -0.61 2.30 -10.62
N GLN A 66 -0.84 3.10 -11.67
CA GLN A 66 -0.84 2.64 -13.06
C GLN A 66 0.52 2.02 -13.42
N ALA A 67 0.51 0.85 -14.07
CA ALA A 67 1.68 0.07 -14.48
C ALA A 67 2.68 -0.33 -13.35
N THR A 68 2.51 0.15 -12.11
CA THR A 68 3.43 -0.10 -10.98
C THR A 68 2.79 -1.02 -9.93
N GLY A 69 1.52 -0.78 -9.61
CA GLY A 69 0.80 -1.42 -8.52
C GLY A 69 1.20 -0.89 -7.13
N ILE A 70 0.61 -1.49 -6.10
CA ILE A 70 0.96 -1.32 -4.70
C ILE A 70 2.03 -2.34 -4.32
N THR A 71 3.16 -1.83 -3.86
CA THR A 71 4.20 -2.64 -3.23
C THR A 71 3.80 -2.93 -1.78
N PRO A 72 3.72 -4.21 -1.37
CA PRO A 72 3.39 -4.56 0.01
C PRO A 72 4.50 -4.15 0.98
N ASP A 73 4.15 -3.86 2.24
CA ASP A 73 5.09 -3.57 3.32
C ASP A 73 5.88 -4.82 3.72
N VAL A 74 5.20 -5.97 3.70
CA VAL A 74 5.80 -7.29 3.94
C VAL A 74 5.62 -8.14 2.71
N ILE A 75 6.73 -8.40 2.01
CA ILE A 75 6.73 -9.26 0.83
C ILE A 75 6.65 -10.71 1.29
N SER A 76 5.52 -11.36 0.99
CA SER A 76 5.38 -12.79 1.18
C SER A 76 5.92 -13.49 -0.05
N SER A 77 6.90 -14.37 0.16
CA SER A 77 7.45 -15.24 -0.89
C SER A 77 6.45 -16.35 -1.23
N VAL A 78 5.37 -16.01 -1.94
CA VAL A 78 4.52 -17.02 -2.56
C VAL A 78 5.25 -17.60 -3.73
N ARG A 79 5.61 -18.85 -3.52
CA ARG A 79 6.48 -19.63 -4.34
C ARG A 79 5.52 -20.59 -5.08
N ASN A 80 4.93 -20.24 -6.22
CA ASN A 80 3.80 -21.02 -6.79
C ASN A 80 4.16 -22.49 -7.10
N GLY A 81 3.47 -23.44 -6.45
CA GLY A 81 3.60 -24.88 -6.69
C GLY A 81 2.61 -25.40 -7.75
N GLY A 82 3.14 -26.06 -8.78
CA GLY A 82 2.53 -27.20 -9.48
C GLY A 82 1.20 -27.03 -10.23
N ALA A 83 1.28 -27.11 -11.56
CA ALA A 83 0.30 -27.71 -12.47
C ALA A 83 -1.12 -27.11 -12.55
N GLU A 84 -1.24 -25.84 -12.97
CA GLU A 84 -2.40 -25.42 -13.78
C GLU A 84 -2.03 -24.24 -14.70
N GLN A 85 -1.25 -24.56 -15.74
CA GLN A 85 -0.50 -23.60 -16.55
C GLN A 85 -1.36 -22.54 -17.29
N SER A 86 -2.67 -22.72 -17.43
CA SER A 86 -3.54 -21.82 -18.21
C SER A 86 -4.21 -20.69 -17.40
N ARG A 87 -4.53 -20.90 -16.12
CA ARG A 87 -5.01 -19.85 -15.20
C ARG A 87 -3.85 -19.12 -14.52
N GLU A 88 -2.77 -19.83 -14.22
CA GLU A 88 -1.57 -19.31 -13.55
C GLU A 88 -0.75 -18.35 -14.44
N SER A 89 -0.81 -18.51 -15.76
CA SER A 89 -0.11 -17.60 -16.68
C SER A 89 -0.75 -16.21 -16.75
N ARG A 90 -2.08 -16.11 -16.63
CA ARG A 90 -2.75 -14.80 -16.44
C ARG A 90 -2.43 -14.17 -15.10
N ASN A 91 -2.21 -15.01 -14.08
CA ASN A 91 -1.74 -14.59 -12.76
C ASN A 91 -0.25 -14.24 -12.75
N ARG A 92 0.45 -14.12 -13.88
CA ARG A 92 1.82 -13.57 -13.97
C ARG A 92 1.91 -12.29 -14.78
N LEU A 93 0.82 -11.86 -15.40
CA LEU A 93 0.78 -10.60 -16.14
C LEU A 93 0.52 -9.44 -15.18
N ARG A 94 1.20 -8.31 -15.41
CA ARG A 94 0.92 -7.01 -14.79
C ARG A 94 0.32 -6.08 -15.84
N GLU A 95 -0.20 -4.96 -15.38
CA GLU A 95 -0.62 -3.87 -16.27
C GLU A 95 0.54 -3.46 -17.20
N SER A 96 1.77 -3.34 -16.69
CA SER A 96 2.97 -3.00 -17.50
C SER A 96 3.31 -4.02 -18.58
N ASP A 97 2.84 -5.26 -18.44
CA ASP A 97 3.15 -6.35 -19.37
C ASP A 97 2.10 -6.45 -20.48
N LEU A 98 0.99 -5.69 -20.38
CA LEU A 98 -0.06 -5.68 -21.37
C LEU A 98 0.32 -4.83 -22.58
N SER A 99 0.02 -5.34 -23.78
CA SER A 99 0.12 -4.56 -25.01
C SER A 99 -0.82 -3.35 -24.95
N GLY A 100 -0.30 -2.15 -25.19
CA GLY A 100 -1.08 -0.90 -25.15
C GLY A 100 -1.41 -0.42 -23.74
N HIS A 101 -0.64 -0.83 -22.73
CA HIS A 101 -0.75 -0.27 -21.39
C HIS A 101 -0.38 1.22 -21.38
N LEU A 102 -0.89 1.94 -20.39
CA LEU A 102 -0.53 3.34 -20.17
C LEU A 102 0.69 3.41 -19.26
N GLU A 103 1.71 4.14 -19.69
CA GLU A 103 2.88 4.49 -18.89
C GLU A 103 2.54 5.49 -17.78
N ASN A 104 3.41 5.58 -16.78
CA ASN A 104 3.31 6.56 -15.70
C ASN A 104 3.92 7.90 -16.09
N GLU A 105 3.22 8.98 -15.74
CA GLU A 105 3.64 10.35 -16.07
C GLU A 105 4.79 10.87 -15.19
N SER A 106 5.12 10.18 -14.10
CA SER A 106 6.08 10.60 -13.07
C SER A 106 7.32 9.70 -12.98
N GLU A 107 7.79 9.12 -14.10
CA GLU A 107 9.09 8.43 -14.14
C GLU A 107 10.27 9.41 -14.01
N GLY A 108 10.52 9.81 -12.77
CA GLY A 108 11.71 10.47 -12.27
C GLY A 108 12.03 9.94 -10.88
N GLY A 109 12.43 8.66 -10.79
CA GLY A 109 13.04 8.10 -9.58
C GLY A 109 12.24 7.00 -8.90
N GLY A 110 12.63 5.76 -9.18
CA GLY A 110 12.18 4.59 -8.42
C GLY A 110 11.89 3.38 -9.28
N LYS A 111 12.90 2.86 -9.98
CA LYS A 111 12.86 1.46 -10.44
C LYS A 111 12.65 0.61 -9.20
N ALA A 112 11.43 0.14 -8.96
CA ALA A 112 11.18 -0.94 -8.04
C ALA A 112 11.95 -2.14 -8.62
N ALA A 113 13.13 -2.38 -8.06
CA ALA A 113 14.00 -3.48 -8.43
C ALA A 113 13.15 -4.74 -8.56
N GLY A 114 13.27 -5.44 -9.69
CA GLY A 114 12.65 -6.72 -9.90
C GLY A 114 13.06 -7.64 -8.76
N VAL A 115 12.15 -7.88 -7.83
CA VAL A 115 12.31 -8.96 -6.86
C VAL A 115 12.03 -10.22 -7.66
N GLU A 116 13.11 -10.86 -8.12
CA GLU A 116 13.08 -12.17 -8.75
C GLU A 116 12.39 -13.16 -7.79
N GLU A 117 11.17 -13.54 -8.15
CA GLU A 117 10.26 -14.33 -7.34
C GLU A 117 10.61 -15.81 -7.53
N ASP A 118 11.71 -16.25 -6.91
CA ASP A 118 12.17 -17.64 -6.94
C ASP A 118 11.22 -18.55 -6.12
N SER A 119 10.73 -19.63 -6.76
CA SER A 119 10.27 -21.05 -6.54
C SER A 119 9.63 -21.73 -5.28
N LEU A 120 8.37 -22.22 -5.41
CA LEU A 120 7.75 -23.42 -4.76
C LEU A 120 7.49 -23.56 -3.20
N LYS A 121 6.27 -23.19 -2.71
CA LYS A 121 5.54 -23.58 -1.48
C LYS A 121 4.00 -23.32 -1.58
N PRO A 122 3.17 -24.01 -0.78
CA PRO A 122 1.70 -24.03 -0.93
C PRO A 122 1.00 -22.70 -0.58
N ARG A 123 -0.22 -22.49 -1.10
CA ARG A 123 -1.08 -21.30 -0.94
C ARG A 123 -1.31 -20.84 0.51
N ASP A 124 -1.16 -21.72 1.49
CA ASP A 124 -1.36 -21.40 2.91
C ASP A 124 -0.20 -20.63 3.58
N THR A 125 0.91 -20.40 2.87
CA THR A 125 2.05 -19.67 3.45
C THR A 125 1.70 -18.22 3.79
N GLN A 126 0.99 -17.52 2.91
CA GLN A 126 0.62 -16.11 3.13
C GLN A 126 -0.28 -15.93 4.35
N VAL A 127 -1.28 -16.78 4.50
CA VAL A 127 -2.23 -16.70 5.62
C VAL A 127 -1.52 -17.06 6.94
N ARG A 128 -0.64 -18.06 6.92
CA ARG A 128 0.15 -18.43 8.09
C ARG A 128 1.15 -17.35 8.50
N GLU A 129 1.82 -16.74 7.52
CA GLU A 129 2.74 -15.62 7.75
C GLU A 129 2.01 -14.42 8.35
N ALA A 130 0.87 -14.06 7.76
CA ALA A 130 -0.05 -13.07 8.28
C ALA A 130 -0.45 -13.38 9.74
N LEU A 131 -0.83 -14.62 10.02
CA LEU A 131 -1.19 -15.04 11.37
C LEU A 131 0.00 -14.89 12.35
N ASN A 132 1.20 -15.30 11.95
CA ASN A 132 2.40 -15.16 12.77
C ASN A 132 2.70 -13.69 13.11
N ILE A 133 2.58 -12.80 12.13
CA ILE A 133 2.78 -11.36 12.33
C ILE A 133 1.73 -10.81 13.30
N LEU A 134 0.46 -11.17 13.08
CA LEU A 134 -0.65 -10.70 13.92
C LEU A 134 -0.52 -11.18 15.37
N MET A 135 -0.16 -12.45 15.56
CA MET A 135 0.10 -13.02 16.89
C MET A 135 1.30 -12.37 17.57
N GLY A 136 2.36 -12.06 16.81
CA GLY A 136 3.51 -11.30 17.30
C GLY A 136 3.14 -9.88 17.78
N MET A 137 2.28 -9.18 17.02
CA MET A 137 1.80 -7.83 17.37
C MET A 137 0.98 -7.80 18.68
N GLY A 138 0.10 -8.79 18.89
CA GLY A 138 -0.79 -8.85 20.06
C GLY A 138 -0.18 -9.48 21.31
N SER A 139 1.01 -10.07 21.19
CA SER A 139 1.68 -10.79 22.27
C SER A 139 1.95 -9.88 23.49
N PRO A 140 1.79 -10.38 24.74
CA PRO A 140 2.04 -9.60 25.95
C PRO A 140 3.43 -8.95 25.99
N LEU A 141 4.45 -9.62 25.44
CA LEU A 141 5.81 -9.09 25.31
C LEU A 141 5.89 -7.80 24.48
N ASN A 142 5.13 -7.70 23.39
CA ASN A 142 5.11 -6.49 22.57
C ASN A 142 4.38 -5.34 23.30
N ARG A 143 3.30 -5.66 24.03
CA ARG A 143 2.62 -4.70 24.93
C ARG A 143 3.50 -4.21 26.08
N LEU A 144 4.39 -5.05 26.60
CA LEU A 144 5.34 -4.66 27.63
C LEU A 144 6.44 -3.74 27.06
N ARG A 145 6.87 -3.97 25.81
CA ARG A 145 7.81 -3.09 25.11
C ARG A 145 7.21 -1.73 24.80
N GLU A 146 5.94 -1.66 24.39
CA GLU A 146 5.24 -0.38 24.18
C GLU A 146 5.02 0.41 25.49
N ARG A 147 4.92 -0.27 26.63
CA ARG A 147 4.86 0.36 27.96
C ARG A 147 6.21 0.91 28.43
N GLN A 148 7.32 0.38 27.92
CA GLN A 148 8.65 0.91 28.14
C GLN A 148 9.00 1.85 26.98
N GLY A 149 8.52 3.10 27.04
CA GLY A 149 8.89 4.13 26.06
C GLY A 149 10.42 4.37 25.99
N PRO A 150 10.90 5.15 25.00
CA PRO A 150 12.31 5.42 24.78
C PRO A 150 12.87 6.28 25.92
N GLY A 151 13.23 5.64 27.02
CA GLY A 151 13.65 6.28 28.26
C GLY A 151 14.21 5.31 29.29
N ALA A 152 14.64 4.11 28.87
CA ALA A 152 15.46 3.26 29.72
C ALA A 152 16.87 3.87 29.76
N ALA A 153 17.04 4.88 30.61
CA ALA A 153 18.36 5.34 31.01
C ALA A 153 19.14 4.14 31.57
N ASN A 154 20.39 4.03 31.13
CA ASN A 154 21.34 3.06 31.66
C ASN A 154 21.38 3.15 33.20
N PRO A 155 21.36 2.03 33.95
CA PRO A 155 21.34 2.05 35.41
C PRO A 155 22.67 2.50 36.07
N THR A 156 23.55 3.20 35.35
CA THR A 156 24.83 3.71 35.88
C THR A 156 24.82 5.19 36.29
N ASP A 157 23.75 5.95 36.03
CA ASP A 157 23.62 7.35 36.47
C ASP A 157 22.59 7.49 37.59
N ALA A 158 22.97 7.07 38.80
CA ALA A 158 22.16 7.27 39.99
C ALA A 158 23.01 7.75 41.17
N HIS A 159 23.66 8.91 41.02
CA HIS A 159 24.07 9.74 42.15
C HIS A 159 23.83 11.21 41.82
N SER A 160 23.27 11.94 42.79
CA SER A 160 23.13 13.40 42.82
C SER A 160 21.85 13.99 42.17
N ARG A 161 20.77 14.08 42.97
CA ARG A 161 20.31 15.35 43.59
C ARG A 161 18.80 15.37 43.87
N ARG A 162 18.53 15.78 45.11
CA ARG A 162 17.24 16.02 45.76
C ARG A 162 16.50 17.21 45.15
N ARG A 163 15.17 17.07 45.12
CA ARG A 163 14.09 18.05 45.35
C ARG A 163 14.06 19.32 44.47
N PHE A 164 12.92 19.58 43.84
CA PHE A 164 12.01 20.68 44.23
C PHE A 164 10.64 20.47 43.56
N PHE A 165 9.59 20.73 44.33
CA PHE A 165 8.17 20.57 44.00
C PHE A 165 7.61 21.95 43.68
N THR A 166 7.03 22.16 42.50
CA THR A 166 6.02 23.21 42.29
C THR A 166 5.09 22.84 41.14
N ALA A 167 3.79 23.00 41.39
CA ALA A 167 2.69 22.71 40.48
C ALA A 167 2.55 23.78 39.39
N PHE A 168 2.10 23.39 38.20
CA PHE A 168 1.47 24.30 37.24
C PHE A 168 0.48 23.57 36.31
N GLU A 169 -0.63 24.24 36.05
CA GLU A 169 -1.90 23.73 35.52
C GLU A 169 -1.90 23.32 34.04
N GLY A 170 -2.73 22.31 33.75
CA GLY A 170 -3.77 22.28 32.73
C GLY A 170 -3.54 22.98 31.38
N ARG A 171 -3.31 22.18 30.33
CA ARG A 171 -3.77 22.52 28.98
C ARG A 171 -4.01 21.26 28.14
N THR A 172 -5.26 21.05 27.74
CA THR A 172 -5.66 20.01 26.79
C THR A 172 -5.23 20.39 25.36
N PRO A 173 -4.74 19.45 24.53
CA PRO A 173 -4.50 19.76 23.13
C PRO A 173 -5.80 19.67 22.32
N ARG A 174 -6.05 20.69 21.50
CA ARG A 174 -7.13 20.74 20.50
C ARG A 174 -6.90 19.67 19.42
N SER A 175 -7.97 18.94 19.12
CA SER A 175 -8.10 18.06 17.95
C SER A 175 -8.00 18.86 16.65
N ALA A 176 -7.05 18.49 15.79
CA ALA A 176 -6.96 18.97 14.41
C ALA A 176 -7.66 17.94 13.50
N ALA A 177 -8.81 18.32 12.96
CA ALA A 177 -9.52 17.54 11.95
C ALA A 177 -8.82 17.68 10.58
N ALA A 178 -8.59 16.55 9.91
CA ALA A 178 -8.10 16.53 8.53
C ALA A 178 -9.17 17.03 7.55
N PRO A 179 -8.80 17.78 6.48
CA PRO A 179 -9.77 18.28 5.51
C PRO A 179 -10.30 17.17 4.58
N PRO A 180 -11.54 17.30 4.07
CA PRO A 180 -12.15 16.31 3.20
C PRO A 180 -11.56 16.28 1.78
N TRP A 181 -11.54 15.09 1.20
CA TRP A 181 -11.06 14.75 -0.14
C TRP A 181 -11.77 15.55 -1.24
N ARG A 182 -10.99 16.14 -2.18
CA ARG A 182 -11.50 16.83 -3.38
C ARG A 182 -10.95 16.16 -4.64
N PRO A 183 -11.80 15.74 -5.59
CA PRO A 183 -11.34 15.30 -6.90
C PRO A 183 -10.75 16.49 -7.69
N ARG A 184 -9.59 16.30 -8.31
CA ARG A 184 -9.02 17.29 -9.25
C ARG A 184 -9.32 16.82 -10.68
N SER A 185 -10.11 17.62 -11.41
CA SER A 185 -10.31 17.47 -12.85
C SER A 185 -9.08 17.99 -13.60
N ALA A 186 -8.58 17.23 -14.57
CA ALA A 186 -7.50 17.65 -15.44
C ALA A 186 -7.96 18.81 -16.33
N THR A 187 -7.42 20.01 -16.12
CA THR A 187 -7.58 21.12 -17.07
C THR A 187 -6.62 20.90 -18.22
N SER A 188 -7.18 20.51 -19.38
CA SER A 188 -6.47 20.51 -20.66
C SER A 188 -6.00 21.92 -20.98
N ARG A 189 -4.67 22.11 -21.08
CA ARG A 189 -4.06 23.32 -21.63
C ARG A 189 -3.88 23.07 -23.14
N LEU A 190 -4.82 23.57 -23.94
CA LEU A 190 -4.58 23.77 -25.37
C LEU A 190 -3.48 24.82 -25.52
N GLN A 191 -2.35 24.42 -26.10
CA GLN A 191 -1.44 25.36 -26.75
C GLN A 191 -1.92 25.53 -28.20
N SER A 192 -2.14 26.79 -28.57
CA SER A 192 -2.29 27.25 -29.97
C SER A 192 -0.97 27.18 -30.71
#